data_AF-X1CCT3-F1
#
_entry.id   AF-X1CCT3-F1
#
_cell.length_a   1.000
_cell.length_b   1.000
_cell.length_c   1.000
_cell.angle_alpha   90.00
_cell.angle_beta   90.00
_cell.angle_gamma   90.00
#
_symmetry.space_group_name_H-M   'P 1'
#
loop_
_entity.id
_entity.type
_entity.pdbx_description
1 polymer ?
#
loop_
_entity_poly.entity_id
_entity_poly.type
_entity_poly.pdbx_seq_one_letter_code
_entity_poly.pdbx_strand_id
1 'polypeptide(L)'
;ALLASGLSDVIVHGRLKASFLGQMLTAWIGLEGNLKKYNVRYRGMDFPDQELTCKGKVTKKYVENNEHLVELDIWTENPQGEKTITGSAVVSFQKSGL
;
A
#
# COMPACT_ATOMS: atom_id res chain seq x y z
N ALA A 1 15.61 24.26 12.14
CA ALA A 1 15.64 24.13 10.67
C ALA A 1 16.04 22.70 10.32
N LEU A 2 15.47 22.08 9.28
CA LEU A 2 15.60 20.64 8.93
C LEU A 2 17.03 20.07 9.00
N LEU A 3 18.03 20.93 8.80
CA LEU A 3 19.46 20.66 9.00
C LEU A 3 19.82 20.08 10.39
N ALA A 4 19.12 20.45 11.46
CA ALA A 4 19.37 19.94 12.80
C ALA A 4 18.92 18.48 13.01
N SER A 5 18.07 17.96 12.12
CA SER A 5 17.54 16.59 12.17
C SER A 5 18.30 15.61 11.26
N GLY A 6 19.35 16.07 10.57
CA GLY A 6 20.09 15.26 9.59
C GLY A 6 19.33 14.98 8.30
N LEU A 7 18.22 15.68 8.06
CA LEU A 7 17.44 15.57 6.83
C LEU A 7 17.94 16.61 5.82
N SER A 8 18.10 16.17 4.57
CA SER A 8 18.50 17.04 3.46
C SER A 8 17.41 18.03 3.06
N ASP A 9 16.14 17.69 3.31
CA ASP A 9 14.97 18.51 2.96
C ASP A 9 13.71 18.09 3.76
N VAL A 10 12.57 18.75 3.50
CA VAL A 10 11.24 18.35 3.97
C VAL A 10 10.90 16.98 3.40
N ILE A 11 10.52 16.05 4.26
CA ILE A 11 10.12 14.70 3.86
C ILE A 11 8.61 14.56 3.85
N VAL A 12 8.10 13.78 2.91
CA VAL A 12 6.69 13.36 2.91
C VAL A 12 6.43 12.47 4.12
N HIS A 13 5.36 12.77 4.86
CA HIS A 13 5.01 12.02 6.05
C HIS A 13 4.75 10.54 5.72
N GLY A 14 5.42 9.62 6.41
CA GLY A 14 5.31 8.18 6.13
C GLY A 14 3.86 7.68 6.13
N ARG A 15 3.04 8.09 7.10
CA ARG A 15 1.64 7.65 7.17
C ARG A 15 0.79 8.18 6.00
N LEU A 16 1.14 9.31 5.41
CA LEU A 16 0.46 9.83 4.22
C LEU A 16 0.71 8.91 3.02
N LYS A 17 1.97 8.54 2.78
CA LYS A 17 2.35 7.56 1.76
C LYS A 17 1.62 6.22 1.98
N ALA A 18 1.57 5.75 3.23
CA ALA A 18 0.83 4.54 3.59
C ALA A 18 -0.68 4.69 3.40
N SER A 19 -1.28 5.87 3.62
CA SER A 19 -2.71 6.06 3.32
C SER A 19 -3.02 5.97 1.84
N PHE A 20 -2.11 6.38 0.95
CA PHE A 20 -2.30 6.22 -0.49
C PHE A 20 -2.31 4.74 -0.92
N LEU A 21 -1.49 3.89 -0.31
CA LEU A 21 -1.59 2.44 -0.52
C LEU A 21 -2.92 1.86 -0.02
N GLY A 22 -3.39 2.33 1.14
CA GLY A 22 -4.70 1.97 1.66
C GLY A 22 -5.82 2.38 0.70
N GLN A 23 -5.78 3.61 0.18
CA GLN A 23 -6.72 4.12 -0.80
C GLN A 23 -6.69 3.33 -2.12
N MET A 24 -5.50 3.02 -2.64
CA MET A 24 -5.34 2.19 -3.85
C MET A 24 -6.01 0.82 -3.65
N LEU A 25 -5.76 0.19 -2.52
CA LEU A 25 -6.37 -1.11 -2.19
C LEU A 25 -7.88 -1.02 -2.08
N THR A 26 -8.42 -0.07 -1.32
CA THR A 26 -9.87 0.04 -1.13
C THR A 26 -10.59 0.46 -2.42
N ALA A 27 -9.97 1.29 -3.26
CA ALA A 27 -10.48 1.61 -4.59
C ALA A 27 -10.50 0.38 -5.51
N TRP A 28 -9.45 -0.46 -5.47
CA TRP A 28 -9.38 -1.69 -6.25
C TRP A 28 -10.37 -2.76 -5.79
N ILE A 29 -10.58 -2.91 -4.47
CA ILE A 29 -11.55 -3.84 -3.90
C ILE A 29 -12.99 -3.44 -4.26
N GLY A 30 -13.27 -2.14 -4.35
CA GLY A 30 -14.62 -1.62 -4.61
C GLY A 30 -15.61 -1.99 -3.50
N LEU A 31 -16.89 -2.12 -3.86
CA LEU A 31 -17.97 -2.46 -2.93
C LEU A 31 -18.13 -3.97 -2.69
N GLU A 32 -17.38 -4.80 -3.42
CA GLU A 32 -17.55 -6.26 -3.47
C GLU A 32 -16.72 -7.01 -2.42
N GLY A 33 -15.91 -6.29 -1.65
CA GLY A 33 -14.96 -6.89 -0.73
C GLY A 33 -14.59 -6.03 0.46
N ASN A 34 -13.69 -6.57 1.28
CA ASN A 34 -13.20 -5.94 2.50
C ASN A 34 -11.68 -6.08 2.61
N LEU A 35 -11.02 -5.05 3.14
CA LEU A 35 -9.61 -5.12 3.52
C LEU A 35 -9.50 -5.81 4.89
N LYS A 36 -8.94 -7.02 4.92
CA LYS A 36 -8.86 -7.87 6.13
C LYS A 36 -7.55 -7.70 6.89
N LYS A 37 -6.45 -7.49 6.16
CA LYS A 37 -5.13 -7.20 6.73
C LYS A 37 -4.43 -6.14 5.90
N TYR A 38 -3.70 -5.26 6.58
CA TYR A 38 -2.90 -4.21 5.96
C TYR A 38 -1.67 -3.93 6.81
N ASN A 39 -0.48 -4.24 6.29
CA ASN A 39 0.78 -4.07 6.99
C ASN A 39 1.81 -3.41 6.07
N VAL A 40 2.55 -2.44 6.59
CA VAL A 40 3.59 -1.72 5.83
C VAL A 40 4.87 -1.57 6.61
N ARG A 41 5.97 -1.42 5.89
CA ARG A 41 7.31 -1.09 6.40
C ARG A 41 7.86 0.08 5.61
N TYR A 42 8.37 1.06 6.33
CA TYR A 42 9.01 2.25 5.75
C TYR A 42 10.47 1.93 5.46
N ARG A 43 10.90 2.16 4.22
CA ARG A 43 12.23 1.76 3.72
C ARG A 43 13.04 2.92 3.14
N GLY A 44 12.38 4.00 2.78
CA GLY A 44 13.03 5.18 2.19
C GLY A 44 12.21 6.45 2.39
N MET A 45 12.89 7.56 2.14
CA MET A 45 12.31 8.90 2.15
C MET A 45 11.72 9.21 0.76
N ASP A 46 10.69 10.03 0.74
CA ASP A 46 10.21 10.71 -0.47
C ASP A 46 10.14 12.20 -0.17
N PHE A 47 10.25 13.00 -1.21
CA PHE A 47 10.28 14.45 -1.12
C PHE A 47 9.09 15.06 -1.85
N PRO A 48 8.65 16.27 -1.46
CA PRO A 48 7.66 17.04 -2.21
C PRO A 48 8.01 17.17 -3.69
N ASP A 49 7.00 17.41 -4.52
CA ASP A 49 7.12 17.64 -5.97
C ASP A 49 7.73 16.47 -6.78
N GLN A 50 7.81 15.29 -6.19
CA GLN A 50 8.18 14.04 -6.85
C GLN A 50 6.98 13.12 -7.02
N GLU A 51 6.97 12.37 -8.13
CA GLU A 51 5.95 11.36 -8.37
C GLU A 51 6.10 10.20 -7.38
N LEU A 52 4.99 9.81 -6.75
CA LEU A 52 4.91 8.67 -5.86
C LEU A 52 3.90 7.67 -6.43
N THR A 53 4.38 6.56 -6.97
CA THR A 53 3.51 5.54 -7.56
C THR A 53 3.15 4.47 -6.53
N CYS A 54 1.86 4.21 -6.34
CA CYS A 54 1.39 3.06 -5.56
C CYS A 54 1.22 1.84 -6.47
N LYS A 55 1.74 0.68 -6.06
CA LYS A 55 1.68 -0.57 -6.84
C LYS A 55 1.30 -1.74 -5.94
N GLY A 56 0.75 -2.78 -6.56
CA GLY A 56 0.41 -4.02 -5.90
C GLY A 56 0.52 -5.23 -6.83
N LYS A 57 0.74 -6.40 -6.26
CA LYS A 57 0.79 -7.68 -6.97
C LYS A 57 0.03 -8.72 -6.16
N VAL A 58 -0.93 -9.39 -6.80
CA VAL A 58 -1.58 -10.57 -6.23
C VAL A 58 -0.55 -11.71 -6.11
N THR A 59 -0.39 -12.23 -4.90
CA THR A 59 0.56 -13.32 -4.61
C THR A 59 -0.15 -14.65 -4.43
N LYS A 60 -1.40 -14.64 -3.95
CA LYS A 60 -2.19 -15.85 -3.70
C LYS A 60 -3.69 -15.57 -3.77
N LYS A 61 -4.45 -16.57 -4.23
CA LYS A 61 -5.92 -16.60 -4.16
C LYS A 61 -6.35 -17.92 -3.55
N TYR A 62 -7.26 -17.90 -2.60
CA TYR A 62 -7.72 -19.11 -1.91
C TYR A 62 -9.09 -18.90 -1.27
N VAL A 63 -9.73 -19.99 -0.86
CA VAL A 63 -10.97 -19.96 -0.10
C VAL A 63 -10.67 -20.53 1.29
N GLU A 64 -11.07 -19.81 2.33
CA GLU A 64 -10.93 -20.22 3.72
C GLU A 64 -12.17 -19.76 4.49
N ASN A 65 -12.74 -20.61 5.33
CA ASN A 65 -13.95 -20.29 6.11
C ASN A 65 -15.10 -19.71 5.28
N ASN A 66 -15.28 -20.21 4.05
CA ASN A 66 -16.28 -19.75 3.09
C ASN A 66 -16.10 -18.30 2.60
N GLU A 67 -14.92 -17.70 2.78
CA GLU A 67 -14.54 -16.39 2.20
C GLU A 67 -13.56 -16.58 1.05
N HIS A 68 -13.73 -15.81 -0.04
CA HIS A 68 -12.75 -15.73 -1.13
C HIS A 68 -11.67 -14.72 -0.75
N LEU A 69 -10.44 -15.18 -0.53
CA LEU A 69 -9.32 -14.36 -0.05
C LEU A 69 -8.27 -14.16 -1.14
N VAL A 70 -7.70 -12.96 -1.16
CA VAL A 70 -6.58 -12.58 -2.02
C VAL A 70 -5.48 -11.96 -1.17
N GLU A 71 -4.28 -12.54 -1.21
CA GLU A 71 -3.07 -11.96 -0.64
C GLU A 71 -2.37 -11.09 -1.70
N LEU A 72 -1.84 -9.95 -1.26
CA LEU A 72 -1.11 -9.01 -2.09
C LEU A 72 0.19 -8.57 -1.44
N ASP A 73 1.23 -8.42 -2.26
CA ASP A 73 2.35 -7.54 -1.98
C ASP A 73 2.02 -6.13 -2.49
N ILE A 74 2.32 -5.10 -1.72
CA ILE A 74 2.06 -3.69 -2.06
C ILE A 74 3.29 -2.83 -1.80
N TRP A 75 3.49 -1.76 -2.57
CA TRP A 75 4.59 -0.84 -2.35
C TRP A 75 4.35 0.54 -2.95
N THR A 76 5.01 1.56 -2.38
CA THR A 76 5.22 2.83 -3.07
C THR A 76 6.55 2.80 -3.79
N GLU A 77 6.63 3.47 -4.94
CA GLU A 77 7.82 3.57 -5.77
C GLU A 77 8.07 5.04 -6.14
N ASN A 78 9.32 5.50 -5.98
CA ASN A 78 9.74 6.85 -6.35
C ASN A 78 10.26 6.89 -7.80
N PRO A 79 10.60 8.07 -8.37
CA PRO A 79 11.07 8.18 -9.75
C PRO A 79 12.39 7.44 -10.01
N GLN A 80 13.15 7.13 -8.96
CA GLN A 80 14.39 6.35 -9.03
C GLN A 80 14.12 4.83 -9.05
N GLY A 81 12.86 4.40 -8.98
CA GLY A 81 12.46 2.99 -8.95
C GLY A 81 12.60 2.35 -7.57
N GLU A 82 12.88 3.14 -6.52
CA GLU A 82 13.09 2.63 -5.17
C GLU A 82 11.76 2.40 -4.46
N LYS A 83 11.64 1.25 -3.79
CA LYS A 83 10.46 0.91 -3.00
C LYS A 83 10.53 1.56 -1.63
N THR A 84 10.01 2.77 -1.50
CA THR A 84 10.15 3.57 -0.27
C THR A 84 9.20 3.12 0.85
N ILE A 85 8.13 2.42 0.52
CA ILE A 85 7.31 1.60 1.43
C ILE A 85 7.08 0.24 0.79
N THR A 86 7.21 -0.82 1.58
CA THR A 86 6.83 -2.19 1.19
C THR A 86 5.83 -2.74 2.17
N GLY A 87 4.86 -3.52 1.73
CA GLY A 87 3.83 -4.06 2.60
C GLY A 87 3.14 -5.29 2.04
N SER A 88 2.23 -5.84 2.85
CA SER A 88 1.34 -6.91 2.46
C SER A 88 -0.09 -6.58 2.86
N ALA A 89 -1.04 -7.11 2.09
CA ALA A 89 -2.46 -6.99 2.36
C ALA A 89 -3.18 -8.32 2.13
N VAL A 90 -4.29 -8.50 2.85
CA VAL A 90 -5.25 -9.57 2.59
C VAL A 90 -6.60 -8.92 2.41
N VAL A 91 -7.28 -9.25 1.31
CA VAL A 91 -8.63 -8.78 1.02
C VAL A 91 -9.56 -9.98 0.91
N SER A 92 -10.81 -9.81 1.31
CA SER A 92 -11.87 -10.77 1.04
C SER A 92 -12.84 -10.23 0.02
N PHE A 93 -13.37 -11.09 -0.84
CA PHE A 93 -14.50 -10.80 -1.71
C PHE A 93 -15.68 -11.67 -1.28
N GLN A 94 -16.88 -11.09 -1.33
CA GLN A 94 -18.10 -11.88 -1.17
C GLN A 94 -18.28 -12.75 -2.41
N LYS A 95 -18.73 -14.00 -2.22
CA LYS A 95 -19.22 -14.79 -3.35
C LYS A 95 -20.44 -14.04 -3.88
N SER A 96 -20.37 -13.49 -5.10
CA SER A 96 -21.50 -12.83 -5.73
C SER A 96 -22.64 -13.84 -5.84
N GLY A 97 -23.61 -13.76 -4.93
CA GLY A 97 -24.86 -14.48 -5.00
C GLY A 97 -25.76 -13.79 -6.01
N LEU A 98 -25.67 -14.22 -7.26
CA LEU A 98 -26.71 -14.08 -8.27
C LEU A 98 -27.06 -15.49 -8.76
#